data_AF-A0A8J4MYV9-F1
#
_entry.id   AF-A0A8J4MYV9-F1
#
_cell.length_a   1.000
_cell.length_b   1.000
_cell.length_c   1.000
_cell.angle_alpha   90.00
_cell.angle_beta   90.00
_cell.angle_gamma   90.00
#
_symmetry.space_group_name_H-M   'P 1'
#
loop_
_entity.id
_entity.type
_entity.pdbx_description
1 polymer ?
#
loop_
_entity_poly.entity_id
_entity_poly.type
_entity_poly.pdbx_seq_one_letter_code
_entity_poly.pdbx_strand_id
1 'polypeptide(L)' 'EGRALAAEQALVLRDARLRALVVPGAGAQHSGTYRCFSEEQGARLGGEVYRVAVL' A
#
# COMPACT_ATOMS: atom_id res chain seq x y z
N GLU A 1 -4.50 -10.84 11.52
CA GLU A 1 -3.43 -11.01 10.52
C GLU A 1 -3.85 -10.30 9.24
N GLY A 2 -2.92 -9.71 8.48
CA GLY A 2 -3.20 -9.01 7.23
C GLY A 2 -2.45 -9.69 6.08
N ARG A 3 -3.05 -9.73 4.89
CA ARG A 3 -2.39 -10.26 3.70
C ARG A 3 -1.49 -9.17 3.10
N ALA A 4 -0.24 -9.51 2.79
CA ALA A 4 0.62 -8.62 2.03
C ALA A 4 0.02 -8.40 0.63
N LEU A 5 -0.14 -7.15 0.23
CA LEU A 5 -0.50 -6.83 -1.15
C LEU A 5 0.74 -7.14 -2.01
N ALA A 6 0.67 -8.18 -2.83
CA ALA A 6 1.78 -8.54 -3.71
C ALA A 6 2.03 -7.40 -4.70
N ALA A 7 3.31 -7.09 -4.95
CA ALA A 7 3.71 -6.05 -5.90
C ALA A 7 3.13 -6.28 -7.31
N GLU A 8 2.79 -7.51 -7.67
CA GLU A 8 2.13 -7.87 -8.93
C GLU A 8 0.76 -7.19 -9.12
N GLN A 9 0.12 -6.79 -8.03
CA GLN A 9 -1.18 -6.12 -8.02
C GLN A 9 -1.06 -4.59 -7.94
N ALA A 10 0.17 -4.06 -7.89
CA ALA A 10 0.39 -2.64 -7.66
C ALA A 10 1.60 -2.08 -8.41
N LEU A 11 1.39 -0.95 -9.08
CA LEU A 11 2.44 -0.22 -9.78
C LEU A 11 3.14 0.73 -8.83
N VAL A 12 4.46 0.82 -8.95
CA VAL A 12 5.23 1.87 -8.28
C VAL A 12 5.27 3.10 -9.19
N LEU A 13 4.48 4.11 -8.87
CA LEU A 13 4.56 5.41 -9.52
C LEU A 13 5.77 6.16 -8.94
N ARG A 14 6.65 6.65 -9.81
CA ARG A 14 7.77 7.51 -9.45
C ARG A 14 7.63 8.84 -10.19
N ASP A 15 7.42 9.89 -9.42
CA ASP A 15 7.56 11.29 -9.84
C ASP A 15 8.79 11.88 -9.12
N ALA A 16 9.30 13.02 -9.58
CA ALA A 16 10.45 13.70 -8.99
C ALA A 16 10.31 13.97 -7.48
N ARG A 17 9.07 14.04 -6.96
CA ARG A 17 8.80 14.28 -5.53
C ARG A 17 7.98 13.21 -4.84
N LEU A 18 7.50 12.21 -5.57
CA LEU A 18 6.55 11.22 -5.05
C LEU A 18 6.93 9.81 -5.47
N ARG A 19 6.95 8.90 -4.50
CA ARG A 19 6.95 7.46 -4.76
C ARG A 19 5.73 6.86 -4.12
N ALA A 20 4.84 6.31 -4.94
CA ALA A 20 3.57 5.75 -4.48
C ALA A 20 3.40 4.32 -4.97
N LEU A 21 2.74 3.50 -4.15
CA LEU A 21 2.21 2.21 -4.55
C LEU A 21 0.75 2.41 -4.98
N VAL A 22 0.44 2.09 -6.23
CA VAL A 22 -0.86 2.35 -6.84
C VAL A 22 -1.49 1.03 -7.27
N VAL A 23 -2.78 0.82 -7.00
CA VAL A 23 -3.56 -0.33 -7.50
C VAL A 23 -4.41 0.13 -8.68
N PRO A 24 -4.03 -0.16 -9.93
CA PRO A 24 -4.81 0.23 -11.09
C PRO A 24 -6.14 -0.51 -11.14
N GLY A 25 -7.21 0.17 -11.54
CA GLY A 25 -8.54 -0.46 -11.65
C GLY A 25 -9.07 -0.98 -10.31
N ALA A 26 -8.69 -0.34 -9.19
CA ALA A 26 -9.22 -0.71 -7.90
C ALA A 26 -10.75 -0.61 -7.91
N GLY A 27 -11.43 -1.74 -7.66
CA GLY A 27 -12.87 -1.80 -7.37
C GLY A 27 -13.17 -2.11 -5.91
N ALA A 28 -14.45 -2.25 -5.57
CA ALA A 28 -14.96 -2.47 -4.22
C ALA A 28 -14.26 -3.60 -3.43
N GLN A 29 -13.79 -4.65 -4.13
CA GLN A 29 -13.04 -5.77 -3.55
C GLN A 29 -11.70 -5.37 -2.91
N HIS A 30 -11.18 -4.18 -3.22
CA HIS A 30 -9.96 -3.63 -2.62
C HIS A 30 -10.24 -2.70 -1.44
N SER A 31 -11.50 -2.51 -1.05
CA SER A 31 -11.83 -1.78 0.18
C SER A 31 -11.35 -2.54 1.42
N GLY A 32 -10.98 -1.81 2.47
CA GLY A 32 -10.58 -2.43 3.73
C GLY A 32 -9.60 -1.60 4.54
N THR A 33 -9.03 -2.24 5.56
CA THR A 33 -7.99 -1.66 6.41
C THR A 33 -6.62 -2.04 5.87
N TYR A 34 -5.83 -1.04 5.53
CA TYR A 34 -4.45 -1.18 5.08
C TYR A 34 -3.50 -0.77 6.19
N ARG A 35 -2.38 -1.48 6.33
CA ARG A 35 -1.30 -1.11 7.22
C ARG A 35 -0.02 -0.93 6.42
N CYS A 36 0.45 0.30 6.35
CA CYS A 36 1.73 0.62 5.75
C CYS A 36 2.80 0.60 6.85
N PHE A 37 3.99 0.14 6.51
CA PHE A 37 5.15 0.23 7.39
C PHE A 37 6.38 0.50 6.53
N SER A 38 7.38 1.14 7.12
CA SER A 38 8.69 1.31 6.50
C SER A 38 9.67 0.29 7.09
N GLU A 39 10.68 -0.06 6.31
CA GLU A 39 11.78 -0.89 6.75
C GLU A 39 13.09 -0.20 6.39
N GLU A 40 14.03 -0.17 7.32
CA GLU A 40 15.36 0.36 7.13
C GLU A 40 16.37 -0.65 7.69
N GLN A 41 17.30 -1.12 6.84
CA GLN A 41 18.33 -2.09 7.23
C GLN A 41 17.78 -3.38 7.87
N GLY A 42 16.61 -3.86 7.41
CA GLY A 42 15.95 -5.05 7.96
C GLY A 42 15.14 -4.80 9.23
N ALA A 43 15.14 -3.58 9.77
CA ALA A 43 14.33 -3.21 10.92
C ALA A 43 13.01 -2.56 10.46
N ARG A 44 11.89 -3.12 10.95
CA ARG A 44 10.57 -2.54 10.73
C ARG A 44 10.38 -1.29 11.59
N LEU A 45 10.16 -0.16 10.94
CA LEU A 45 9.88 1.12 11.56
C LEU A 45 8.38 1.26 11.89
N GLY A 46 7.99 2.45 12.36
CA GLY A 46 6.61 2.83 12.57
C GLY A 46 5.71 2.55 11.37
N GLY A 47 4.43 2.32 11.64
CA GLY A 47 3.47 2.01 10.60
C GLY A 47 2.13 2.69 10.82
N GLU A 48 1.54 3.10 9.72
CA GLU A 48 0.27 3.83 9.68
C GLU A 48 -0.85 2.89 9.25
N VAL A 49 -2.04 3.11 9.81
CA VAL A 49 -3.24 2.34 9.50
C VAL A 49 -4.24 3.23 8.78
N TYR A 50 -4.70 2.77 7.61
CA TYR A 50 -5.62 3.50 6.76
C TYR A 50 -6.87 2.66 6.54
N ARG A 51 -8.05 3.29 6.57
CA ARG A 51 -9.31 2.68 6.13
C ARG A 51 -9.65 3.25 4.76
N VAL A 52 -9.75 2.37 3.77
CA VAL A 52 -10.00 2.73 2.37
C VAL A 52 -11.34 2.15 1.94
N ALA A 53 -12.16 2.99 1.31
CA ALA A 53 -13.38 2.59 0.64
C ALA A 53 -13.27 2.97 -0.84
N VAL A 54 -13.55 2.02 -1.72
CA VAL A 54 -13.59 2.19 -3.17
C VAL A 54 -15.02 1.86 -3.61
N LEU A 55 -15.67 2.81 -4.27
CA LEU A 55 -17.04 2.70 -4.77
C LEU A 55 -17.06 2.22 -6.22
#